data_AF-A0A7Z9M631-F1
#
_entry.id   AF-A0A7Z9M631-F1
#
_cell.length_a   1.000
_cell.length_b   1.000
_cell.length_c   1.000
_cell.angle_alpha   90.00
_cell.angle_beta   90.00
_cell.angle_gamma   90.00
#
_symmetry.space_group_name_H-M   'P 1'
#
loop_
_entity.id
_entity.type
_entity.pdbx_description
1 polymer ?
#
loop_
_entity_poly.entity_id
_entity_poly.type
_entity_poly.pdbx_seq_one_letter_code
_entity_poly.pdbx_strand_id
1 'polypeptide(L)' 'MSERKTIGYVDVYEGSNYILITTTISAGLELVDIVDDYVKQGFTVASSSSGGSNIQVHMVKEANPEEQEL' A
#
# COMPACT_ATOMS: atom_id res chain seq x y z
N MET A 1 -4.95 -10.38 -10.74
CA MET A 1 -3.55 -10.18 -11.15
C MET A 1 -2.99 -9.09 -10.26
N SER A 2 -1.82 -9.29 -9.65
CA SER A 2 -1.20 -8.23 -8.85
C SER A 2 -0.33 -7.35 -9.76
N GLU A 3 -0.45 -6.04 -9.64
CA GLU A 3 0.33 -5.07 -10.41
C GLU A 3 1.45 -4.48 -9.55
N ARG A 4 2.65 -4.31 -10.13
CA ARG A 4 3.74 -3.56 -9.49
C ARG A 4 3.93 -2.25 -10.24
N LYS A 5 3.99 -1.14 -9.51
CA LYS A 5 4.34 0.18 -10.02
C LYS A 5 5.38 0.86 -9.13
N THR A 6 6.19 1.72 -9.74
CA THR A 6 7.20 2.51 -9.03
C THR A 6 6.89 3.99 -9.24
N ILE A 7 6.73 4.73 -8.15
CA ILE A 7 6.42 6.17 -8.13
C ILE A 7 7.58 6.86 -7.42
N GLY A 8 8.50 7.45 -8.18
CA GLY A 8 9.74 7.99 -7.63
C GLY A 8 10.59 6.91 -6.96
N TYR A 9 10.81 7.03 -5.64
CA TYR A 9 11.54 6.06 -4.81
C TYR A 9 10.64 5.04 -4.11
N VAL A 10 9.33 5.06 -4.40
CA VAL A 10 8.33 4.21 -3.75
C VAL A 10 7.92 3.08 -4.70
N ASP A 11 8.10 1.84 -4.27
CA ASP A 11 7.55 0.65 -4.93
C ASP A 11 6.18 0.31 -4.31
N VAL A 12 5.19 0.11 -5.17
CA VAL A 12 3.83 -0.29 -4.77
C VAL A 12 3.45 -1.59 -5.48
N TYR A 13 2.99 -2.56 -4.70
CA TYR A 13 2.41 -3.81 -5.18
C TYR A 13 0.93 -3.83 -4.83
N GLU A 14 0.09 -3.88 -5.84
CA GLU A 14 -1.37 -3.88 -5.69
C GLU A 14 -1.90 -5.28 -5.97
N GLY A 15 -2.48 -5.92 -4.96
CA GLY A 15 -3.35 -7.08 -5.11
C GLY A 15 -4.82 -6.69 -5.02
N SER A 16 -5.72 -7.65 -5.25
CA SER A 16 -7.18 -7.38 -5.29
C SER A 16 -7.71 -6.70 -4.02
N ASN A 17 -7.23 -7.10 -2.84
CA ASN A 17 -7.69 -6.59 -1.54
C ASN A 17 -6.54 -6.15 -0.62
N TYR A 18 -5.33 -6.02 -1.16
CA TYR A 18 -4.17 -5.59 -0.38
C TYR A 18 -3.23 -4.72 -1.22
N ILE A 19 -2.57 -3.77 -0.55
CA ILE A 19 -1.49 -2.97 -1.11
C ILE A 19 -0.25 -3.20 -0.25
N LEU A 20 0.90 -3.44 -0.87
CA LEU A 20 2.20 -3.43 -0.21
C LEU A 20 3.04 -2.28 -0.77
N ILE A 21 3.38 -1.32 0.07
CA ILE A 21 4.20 -0.18 -0.28
C ILE A 21 5.57 -0.37 0.36
N THR A 22 6.64 -0.22 -0.40
CA THR A 22 8.02 -0.27 0.10
C THR A 22 8.78 0.95 -0.40
N THR A 23 9.55 1.58 0.46
CA THR A 23 10.36 2.76 0.11
C THR A 23 11.60 2.84 0.99
N THR A 24 12.46 3.81 0.72
CA THR A 24 13.53 4.22 1.62
C THR A 24 13.06 5.31 2.59
N ILE A 25 13.71 5.42 3.76
CA ILE A 25 13.38 6.44 4.78
C ILE A 25 13.49 7.87 4.22
N SER A 26 14.36 8.10 3.24
CA SER A 26 14.51 9.41 2.60
C SER A 26 13.30 9.85 1.79
N ALA A 27 12.42 8.94 1.40
CA ALA A 27 11.20 9.20 0.64
C ALA A 27 9.94 9.02 1.51
N GLY A 28 10.05 9.39 2.79
CA GLY A 28 8.99 9.22 3.78
C GLY A 28 7.76 10.11 3.53
N LEU A 29 7.93 11.29 2.91
CA LEU A 29 6.79 12.16 2.59
C LEU A 29 5.97 11.59 1.42
N GLU A 30 6.65 11.13 0.38
CA GLU A 30 6.02 10.47 -0.77
C GLU A 30 5.27 9.20 -0.34
N LEU A 31 5.80 8.45 0.64
CA LEU A 31 5.10 7.33 1.25
C LEU A 31 3.79 7.77 1.89
N VAL A 32 3.79 8.85 2.66
CA VAL A 32 2.59 9.34 3.34
C VAL A 32 1.52 9.76 2.33
N ASP A 33 1.91 10.47 1.27
CA ASP A 33 0.98 10.88 0.21
C ASP A 33 0.34 9.65 -0.47
N ILE A 34 1.13 8.64 -0.82
CA ILE A 34 0.63 7.41 -1.44
C ILE A 34 -0.28 6.63 -0.49
N VAL A 35 0.08 6.52 0.79
CA VAL A 35 -0.75 5.85 1.80
C VAL A 35 -2.08 6.58 1.94
N ASP A 36 -2.09 7.91 2.01
CA ASP A 36 -3.30 8.72 2.11
C ASP A 36 -4.24 8.49 0.92
N ASP A 37 -3.69 8.38 -0.29
CA ASP A 37 -4.47 8.10 -1.50
C ASP A 37 -5.12 6.70 -1.49
N TYR A 38 -4.46 5.68 -0.93
CA TYR A 38 -5.10 4.36 -0.76
C TYR A 38 -6.10 4.34 0.39
N VAL A 39 -5.90 5.13 1.45
CA VAL A 39 -6.89 5.31 2.51
C VAL A 39 -8.18 5.90 1.94
N LYS A 40 -8.09 6.91 1.06
CA LYS A 40 -9.26 7.47 0.35
C LYS A 40 -9.99 6.45 -0.52
N GLN A 41 -9.30 5.41 -1.00
CA GLN A 41 -9.87 4.30 -1.79
C GLN A 41 -10.49 3.19 -0.92
N GLY A 42 -10.45 3.34 0.40
CA GLY A 42 -11.04 2.41 1.38
C GLY A 42 -10.07 1.35 1.91
N PHE A 43 -8.76 1.46 1.64
CA PHE A 43 -7.77 0.60 2.29
C PHE A 43 -7.46 1.11 3.71
N THR A 44 -7.14 0.17 4.60
CA THR A 44 -6.70 0.46 5.98
C THR A 44 -5.29 -0.09 6.16
N VAL A 45 -4.43 0.63 6.88
CA VAL A 45 -3.09 0.14 7.23
C VAL A 45 -3.20 -1.02 8.21
N ALA A 46 -2.81 -2.22 7.78
CA ALA A 46 -2.80 -3.43 8.60
C ALA A 46 -1.51 -3.58 9.40
N SER A 47 -0.37 -3.25 8.77
CA SER A 47 0.93 -3.27 9.44
C SER A 47 1.94 -2.35 8.76
N SER A 48 2.94 -1.94 9.52
CA SER A 48 4.10 -1.21 9.01
C SER A 48 5.36 -1.75 9.64
N SER A 49 6.43 -1.87 8.87
CA SER A 49 7.76 -2.22 9.36
C SER A 49 8.80 -1.25 8.83
N SER A 50 9.86 -1.04 9.61
CA SER A 50 11.06 -0.34 9.17
C SER A 50 12.28 -1.19 9.50
N GLY A 51 13.26 -1.18 8.61
CA GLY A 51 14.47 -1.98 8.74
C GLY A 51 15.62 -1.33 7.99
N GLY A 52 16.66 -0.95 8.72
CA GLY A 52 17.79 -0.20 8.16
C GLY A 52 17.32 1.12 7.56
N SER A 53 17.49 1.29 6.25
CA SER A 53 17.07 2.48 5.51
C SER A 53 15.75 2.31 4.76
N ASN A 54 15.01 1.22 4.99
CA ASN A 54 13.78 0.89 4.28
C ASN A 54 12.56 0.94 5.19
N ILE A 55 11.42 1.28 4.61
CA ILE A 55 10.08 1.27 5.21
C ILE A 55 9.19 0.40 4.34
N GLN A 56 8.32 -0.38 4.97
CA GLN A 56 7.27 -1.13 4.31
C GLN A 56 5.94 -0.93 5.02
N VAL A 57 4.87 -0.70 4.25
CA VAL A 57 3.50 -0.53 4.73
C VAL A 57 2.61 -1.52 4.01
N HIS A 58 1.88 -2.33 4.77
CA HIS A 58 0.90 -3.27 4.27
C HIS A 58 -0.50 -2.73 4.59
N MET A 59 -1.31 -2.57 3.54
CA MET A 59 -2.67 -2.06 3.63
C MET A 59 -3.64 -3.12 3.10
N VAL A 60 -4.81 -3.21 3.69
CA VAL A 60 -5.85 -4.17 3.31
C VAL A 60 -7.17 -3.45 3.13
N LYS A 61 -8.01 -3.95 2.24
CA LYS A 61 -9.39 -3.51 2.06
C LYS A 61 -10.29 -4.68 2.40
N GLU A 62 -11.29 -4.47 3.24
CA GLU A 62 -12.31 -5.50 3.43
C GLU A 62 -12.99 -5.71 2.08
N ALA A 63 -13.07 -6.98 1.66
CA ALA A 63 -13.84 -7.33 0.48
C ALA A 63 -15.29 -6.91 0.75
N ASN A 64 -15.86 -6.12 -0.15
CA ASN A 64 -17.27 -5.80 -0.05
C ASN A 64 -18.02 -7.15 -0.15
N PRO A 65 -18.84 -7.55 0.84
CA PRO A 65 -19.50 -8.86 0.82
C PRO A 65 -20.38 -9.07 -0.44
N GLU A 66 -20.76 -8.00 -1.12
CA GLU A 66 -21.51 -8.00 -2.38
C GLU A 66 -20.68 -8.35 -3.62
N GLU A 67 -19.35 -8.32 -3.56
CA GLU A 67 -18.47 -8.73 -4.69
C GLU A 67 -18.11 -10.23 -4.66
N GLN A 68 -18.57 -10.98 -3.65
CA GLN A 68 -18.35 -12.43 -3.56
C GLN A 68 -19.45 -13.27 -4.24
N GLU A 69 -20.53 -12.66 -4.76
CA GLU A 69 -21.68 -13.36 -5.35
C GLU A 69 -21.84 -13.16 -6.88
N LEU A 70 -20.74 -13.08 -7.65
CA LEU A 70 -20.78 -13.13 -9.12
C LEU A 70 -19.88 -14.22 -9.70
#